data_AF-A0A2Z7C9G5-F1
#
_entry.id   AF-A0A2Z7C9G5-F1
#
_cell.length_a   1.000
_cell.length_b   1.000
_cell.length_c   1.000
_cell.angle_alpha   90.00
_cell.angle_beta   90.00
_cell.angle_gamma   90.00
#
_symmetry.space_group_name_H-M   'P 1'
#
loop_
_entity.id
_entity.type
_entity.pdbx_description
1 polymer ?
#
loop_
_entity_poly.entity_id
_entity_poly.type
_entity_poly.pdbx_seq_one_letter_code
_entity_poly.pdbx_strand_id
1 'polypeptide(L)'
;MLKGRKAPGRGETVATHYAFGPVEDDIIIKHRLLTRTTTTRGEPPLKKLQKKFTSFVLEVEKEADNYGDCERLAKAFLQELNTFEIPLLKSKAVIDANIREKENFNELKEEINRQILQARDDIEDLKRQFEESKIERQHKEECEAIRKLIAVHPPRSETQDIITELEKEIAMLEAENTAGSRTLDLRKKQFALLLHVLLLNTANQDHCGHLNKIAYCVISRVLYHGISYCVNVIPKEEPKVKVYPSTLDNVRNFLPTLHLGVLADVDELQNTIEEEQRSLMEETRTAMYEHRAGMEDATGGTEAMVLD
;
A
#
# COMPACT_ATOMS: atom_id res chain seq x y z
N MET A 1 39.45 6.96 19.09
CA MET A 1 39.87 5.64 18.58
C MET A 1 38.74 5.12 17.71
N LEU A 2 38.90 5.00 16.40
CA LEU A 2 39.18 3.71 15.74
C LEU A 2 39.92 3.99 14.41
N LYS A 3 41.08 3.35 14.30
CA LYS A 3 42.08 3.57 13.27
C LYS A 3 41.72 2.75 12.03
N GLY A 4 41.45 3.43 10.91
CA GLY A 4 41.18 2.80 9.62
C GLY A 4 42.33 1.90 9.19
N ARG A 5 42.04 0.61 9.00
CA ARG A 5 42.96 -0.35 8.37
C ARG A 5 43.02 -0.04 6.87
N LYS A 6 44.15 0.53 6.44
CA LYS A 6 44.57 0.51 5.04
C LYS A 6 44.81 -0.94 4.63
N ALA A 7 44.13 -1.39 3.58
CA ALA A 7 44.47 -2.62 2.88
C ALA A 7 45.81 -2.45 2.15
N PRO A 8 46.77 -3.38 2.25
CA PRO A 8 47.94 -3.35 1.40
C PRO A 8 47.53 -3.88 0.02
N GLY A 9 47.54 -3.00 -0.98
CA GLY A 9 47.47 -3.39 -2.38
C GLY A 9 48.70 -4.23 -2.71
N ARG A 10 48.55 -5.55 -2.71
CA ARG A 10 49.58 -6.48 -3.18
C ARG A 10 49.43 -6.63 -4.70
N GLY A 11 49.83 -5.57 -5.39
CA GLY A 11 50.00 -5.52 -6.85
C GLY A 11 51.46 -5.27 -7.20
N GLU A 12 52.40 -5.87 -6.46
CA GLU A 12 53.78 -5.96 -6.92
C GLU A 12 53.90 -7.25 -7.73
N THR A 13 53.97 -7.09 -9.05
CA THR A 13 54.60 -8.06 -9.93
C THR A 13 56.00 -8.31 -9.36
N VAL A 14 56.16 -9.40 -8.63
CA VAL A 14 57.48 -9.92 -8.25
C VAL A 14 58.10 -10.40 -9.56
N ALA A 15 58.65 -9.45 -10.32
CA ALA A 15 59.60 -9.74 -11.37
C ALA A 15 60.83 -10.28 -10.65
N THR A 16 60.83 -11.59 -10.42
CA THR A 16 61.99 -12.34 -10.02
C THR A 16 63.08 -12.04 -11.04
N HIS A 17 64.05 -11.21 -10.64
CA HIS A 17 65.29 -10.98 -11.37
C HIS A 17 66.02 -12.33 -11.49
N TYR A 18 65.71 -13.11 -12.50
CA TYR A 18 66.54 -14.22 -12.93
C TYR A 18 67.78 -13.63 -13.62
N ALA A 19 68.95 -14.19 -13.32
CA ALA A 19 70.23 -13.72 -13.83
C ALA A 19 70.41 -13.96 -15.35
N PHE A 20 69.47 -14.69 -15.98
CA PHE A 20 69.45 -15.00 -17.40
C PHE A 20 68.03 -14.80 -17.96
N GLY A 21 67.92 -14.58 -19.28
CA GLY A 21 66.62 -14.51 -19.93
C GLY A 21 65.91 -15.88 -19.93
N PRO A 22 64.56 -15.93 -20.05
CA PRO A 22 63.79 -17.19 -19.98
C PRO A 22 64.28 -18.27 -20.97
N VAL A 23 64.69 -17.85 -22.16
CA VAL A 23 65.18 -18.73 -23.22
C VAL A 23 66.57 -19.30 -22.88
N GLU A 24 67.42 -18.49 -22.27
CA GLU A 24 68.78 -18.88 -21.86
C GLU A 24 68.73 -19.78 -20.63
N ASP A 25 67.84 -19.48 -19.68
CA ASP A 25 67.58 -20.31 -18.51
C ASP A 25 67.08 -21.70 -18.91
N ASP A 26 66.17 -21.81 -19.88
CA ASP A 26 65.69 -23.11 -20.37
C ASP A 26 66.83 -23.95 -20.96
N ILE A 27 67.75 -23.32 -21.70
CA ILE A 27 68.93 -24.00 -22.27
C ILE A 27 69.86 -24.47 -21.14
N ILE A 28 70.12 -23.61 -20.15
CA ILE A 28 70.98 -23.91 -18.99
C ILE A 28 70.38 -25.04 -18.14
N ILE A 29 69.07 -24.97 -17.86
CA ILE A 29 68.34 -25.98 -17.10
C ILE A 29 68.33 -27.32 -17.84
N LYS A 30 68.04 -27.31 -19.15
CA LYS A 30 68.09 -28.51 -19.99
C LYS A 30 69.48 -29.13 -19.98
N HIS A 31 70.52 -28.33 -20.14
CA HIS A 31 71.91 -28.81 -20.09
C HIS A 31 72.25 -29.40 -18.72
N ARG A 32 71.83 -28.75 -17.63
CA ARG A 32 72.04 -29.21 -16.25
C ARG A 32 71.28 -30.51 -15.95
N LEU A 33 70.07 -30.69 -16.47
CA LEU A 33 69.29 -31.92 -16.32
C LEU A 33 69.89 -33.09 -17.11
N LEU A 34 70.34 -32.84 -18.35
CA LEU A 34 70.98 -33.84 -19.21
C LEU A 34 72.35 -34.28 -18.68
N THR A 35 73.17 -33.34 -18.22
CA THR A 35 74.54 -33.62 -17.75
C THR A 35 74.63 -33.93 -16.27
N ARG A 36 73.60 -33.56 -15.48
CA ARG A 36 73.54 -33.67 -14.00
C ARG A 36 74.76 -33.10 -13.29
N THR A 37 75.37 -32.05 -13.85
CA THR A 37 76.62 -31.40 -13.38
C THR A 37 76.54 -30.83 -11.96
N THR A 38 75.37 -30.76 -11.34
CA THR A 38 75.19 -30.14 -10.01
C THR A 38 74.71 -31.07 -8.90
N THR A 39 74.37 -32.33 -9.19
CA THR A 39 73.58 -33.16 -8.25
C THR A 39 74.38 -34.25 -7.53
N THR A 40 75.62 -34.51 -7.91
CA THR A 40 76.46 -35.50 -7.22
C THR A 40 77.88 -34.98 -7.07
N ARG A 41 78.40 -34.96 -5.83
CA ARG A 41 79.85 -34.93 -5.56
C ARG A 41 80.46 -36.13 -6.30
N GLY A 42 81.00 -35.92 -7.50
CA GLY A 42 81.50 -36.99 -8.35
C GLY A 42 81.55 -36.61 -9.82
N GLU A 43 82.12 -37.50 -10.64
CA GLU A 43 82.14 -37.35 -12.09
C GLU A 43 80.71 -37.41 -12.67
N PRO A 44 80.31 -36.48 -13.58
CA PRO A 44 78.99 -36.50 -14.20
C PRO A 44 78.66 -37.86 -14.83
N PRO A 45 77.44 -38.41 -14.65
CA PRO A 45 77.07 -39.73 -15.16
C PRO A 45 77.34 -39.90 -16.66
N LEU A 46 77.05 -38.86 -17.46
CA LEU A 46 77.32 -38.87 -18.90
C LEU A 46 78.82 -38.95 -19.22
N LYS A 47 79.66 -38.24 -18.46
CA LYS A 47 81.12 -38.24 -18.62
C LYS A 47 81.73 -39.58 -18.19
N LYS A 48 81.18 -40.19 -17.14
CA LYS A 48 81.55 -41.54 -16.67
C LYS A 48 81.20 -42.61 -17.71
N LEU A 49 80.01 -42.53 -18.31
CA LEU A 49 79.59 -43.40 -19.41
C LEU A 49 80.50 -43.23 -20.64
N GLN A 50 80.79 -41.98 -21.02
CA GLN A 50 81.70 -41.67 -22.13
C GLN A 50 83.09 -42.27 -21.91
N LYS A 51 83.66 -42.16 -20.70
CA LYS A 51 84.96 -42.79 -20.39
C LYS A 51 84.92 -44.29 -20.55
N LYS A 52 83.87 -44.97 -20.08
CA LYS A 52 83.72 -46.44 -20.22
C LYS A 52 83.60 -46.85 -21.68
N PHE A 53 82.87 -46.08 -22.50
CA PHE A 53 82.78 -46.27 -23.93
C PHE A 53 84.15 -46.13 -24.61
N THR A 54 84.86 -45.03 -24.37
CA THR A 54 86.19 -44.80 -24.96
C THR A 54 87.19 -45.87 -24.51
N SER A 55 87.17 -46.31 -23.25
CA SER A 55 88.03 -47.41 -22.78
C SER A 55 87.74 -48.73 -23.49
N PHE A 56 86.47 -49.04 -23.77
CA PHE A 56 86.11 -50.23 -24.53
C PHE A 56 86.59 -50.15 -25.98
N VAL A 57 86.32 -49.03 -26.66
CA VAL A 57 86.73 -48.81 -28.07
C VAL A 57 88.25 -48.90 -28.21
N LEU A 58 89.00 -48.24 -27.33
CA LEU A 58 90.47 -48.28 -27.37
C LEU A 58 91.06 -49.67 -27.11
N GLU A 59 90.37 -50.54 -26.37
CA GLU A 59 90.83 -51.93 -26.17
C GLU A 59 90.54 -52.80 -27.40
N VAL A 60 89.40 -52.55 -28.08
CA VAL A 60 89.03 -53.24 -29.33
C VAL A 60 89.96 -52.84 -30.48
N GLU A 61 90.44 -51.60 -30.51
CA GLU A 61 91.37 -51.11 -31.54
C GLU A 61 92.79 -51.66 -31.40
N LYS A 62 93.14 -52.32 -30.29
CA LYS A 62 94.44 -52.99 -30.16
C LYS A 62 94.43 -54.27 -30.98
N GLU A 63 95.35 -54.40 -31.93
CA GLU A 63 95.59 -55.62 -32.70
C GLU A 63 96.31 -56.70 -31.85
N ALA A 64 95.69 -57.10 -30.74
CA ALA A 64 96.17 -58.12 -29.81
C ALA A 64 95.02 -59.08 -29.42
N ASP A 65 95.33 -60.33 -29.11
CA ASP A 65 94.35 -61.35 -28.65
C ASP A 65 93.86 -61.07 -27.21
N ASN A 66 93.16 -59.94 -27.01
CA ASN A 66 92.68 -59.45 -25.72
C ASN A 66 91.16 -59.65 -25.52
N TYR A 67 90.60 -60.74 -26.06
CA TYR A 67 89.14 -60.99 -26.08
C TYR A 67 88.48 -60.89 -24.70
N GLY A 68 89.13 -61.40 -23.65
CA GLY A 68 88.60 -61.35 -22.28
C GLY A 68 88.48 -59.95 -21.69
N ASP A 69 89.42 -59.06 -22.02
CA ASP A 69 89.36 -57.65 -21.58
C ASP A 69 88.32 -56.85 -22.36
N CYS A 70 88.19 -57.11 -23.67
CA CYS A 70 87.12 -56.56 -24.49
C CYS A 70 85.73 -56.95 -23.94
N GLU A 71 85.51 -58.22 -23.61
CA GLU A 71 84.24 -58.69 -23.05
C GLU A 71 83.95 -58.05 -21.67
N ARG A 72 84.95 -57.96 -20.81
CA ARG A 72 84.84 -57.31 -19.48
C ARG A 72 84.49 -55.83 -19.61
N LEU A 73 85.15 -55.10 -20.52
CA LEU A 73 84.89 -53.69 -20.76
C LEU A 73 83.52 -53.46 -21.40
N ALA A 74 83.08 -54.32 -22.32
CA ALA A 74 81.74 -54.28 -22.90
C ALA A 74 80.65 -54.44 -21.83
N LYS A 75 80.78 -55.44 -20.94
CA LYS A 75 79.85 -55.65 -19.82
C LYS A 75 79.82 -54.46 -18.88
N ALA A 76 80.99 -53.89 -18.57
CA ALA A 76 81.09 -52.70 -17.72
C ALA A 76 80.44 -51.46 -18.37
N PHE A 77 80.57 -51.28 -19.68
CA PHE A 77 79.90 -50.21 -20.42
C PHE A 77 78.38 -50.38 -20.42
N LEU A 78 77.87 -51.59 -20.71
CA LEU A 78 76.43 -51.89 -20.67
C LEU A 78 75.82 -51.66 -19.28
N GLN A 79 76.53 -52.06 -18.22
CA GLN A 79 76.08 -51.80 -16.84
C GLN A 79 76.00 -50.30 -16.52
N GLU A 80 76.99 -49.51 -16.97
CA GLU A 80 76.95 -48.05 -16.79
C GLU A 80 75.83 -47.41 -17.62
N LEU A 81 75.54 -47.93 -18.81
CA LEU A 81 74.44 -47.48 -19.66
C LEU A 81 73.08 -47.70 -18.98
N ASN A 82 72.84 -48.91 -18.47
CA ASN A 82 71.62 -49.20 -17.69
C ASN A 82 71.50 -48.31 -16.45
N THR A 83 72.62 -48.04 -15.78
CA THR A 83 72.64 -47.14 -14.62
C THR A 83 72.33 -45.70 -15.01
N PHE A 84 72.75 -45.26 -16.20
CA PHE A 84 72.46 -43.94 -16.75
C PHE A 84 71.01 -43.79 -17.23
N GLU A 85 70.36 -44.88 -17.65
CA GLU A 85 68.97 -44.88 -18.12
C GLU A 85 67.96 -44.62 -16.99
N ILE A 86 68.16 -45.23 -15.82
CA ILE A 86 67.26 -45.09 -14.65
C ILE A 86 66.90 -43.62 -14.32
N PRO A 87 67.86 -42.68 -14.17
CA PRO A 87 67.53 -41.29 -13.88
C PRO A 87 66.81 -40.56 -15.02
N LEU A 88 67.01 -40.97 -16.29
CA LEU A 88 66.27 -40.40 -17.43
C LEU A 88 64.80 -40.82 -17.37
N LEU A 89 64.54 -42.10 -17.10
CA LEU A 89 63.18 -42.61 -16.90
C LEU A 89 62.50 -41.92 -15.71
N LYS A 90 63.22 -41.70 -14.61
CA LYS A 90 62.70 -40.93 -13.46
C LYS A 90 62.33 -39.51 -13.86
N SER A 91 63.18 -38.84 -14.63
CA SER A 91 62.93 -37.45 -15.08
C SER A 91 61.71 -37.38 -15.98
N LYS A 92 61.53 -38.35 -16.89
CA LYS A 92 60.33 -38.50 -17.71
C LYS A 92 59.08 -38.70 -16.86
N ALA A 93 59.10 -39.62 -15.90
CA ALA A 93 57.97 -39.87 -15.01
C ALA A 93 57.57 -38.62 -14.20
N VAL A 94 58.55 -37.82 -13.77
CA VAL A 94 58.32 -36.53 -13.09
C VAL A 94 57.70 -35.52 -14.05
N ILE A 95 58.17 -35.41 -15.29
CA ILE A 95 57.57 -34.52 -16.29
C ILE A 95 56.12 -34.90 -16.54
N ASP A 96 55.84 -36.18 -16.77
CA ASP A 96 54.48 -36.68 -17.02
C ASP A 96 53.56 -36.41 -15.82
N ALA A 97 54.06 -36.54 -14.59
CA ALA A 97 53.30 -36.20 -13.38
C ALA A 97 53.00 -34.70 -13.28
N ASN A 98 53.99 -33.83 -13.56
CA ASN A 98 53.79 -32.39 -13.55
C ASN A 98 52.79 -31.92 -14.62
N ILE A 99 52.78 -32.56 -15.79
CA ILE A 99 51.80 -32.27 -16.85
C ILE A 99 50.38 -32.56 -16.35
N ARG A 100 50.15 -33.75 -15.79
CA ARG A 100 48.83 -34.11 -15.22
C ARG A 100 48.42 -33.17 -14.11
N GLU A 101 49.35 -32.78 -13.23
CA GLU A 101 49.05 -31.89 -12.13
C GLU A 101 48.76 -30.46 -12.61
N LYS A 102 49.46 -29.98 -13.64
CA LYS A 102 49.15 -28.71 -14.32
C LYS A 102 47.74 -28.72 -14.92
N GLU A 103 47.35 -29.81 -15.57
CA GLU A 103 46.00 -29.96 -16.14
C GLU A 103 44.94 -29.91 -15.04
N ASN A 104 45.13 -30.63 -13.94
CA ASN A 104 44.25 -30.59 -12.78
C ASN A 104 44.13 -29.17 -12.18
N PHE A 105 45.23 -28.41 -12.10
CA PHE A 105 45.17 -27.01 -11.66
C PHE A 105 44.41 -26.10 -12.64
N ASN A 106 44.48 -26.36 -13.94
CA ASN A 106 43.70 -25.61 -14.92
C ASN A 106 42.21 -25.89 -14.76
N GLU A 107 41.81 -27.16 -14.60
CA GLU A 107 40.42 -27.54 -14.36
C GLU A 107 39.87 -26.91 -13.07
N LEU A 108 40.65 -26.95 -11.98
CA LEU A 108 40.27 -26.34 -10.71
C LEU A 108 40.13 -24.81 -10.84
N LYS A 109 41.03 -24.17 -11.59
CA LYS A 109 40.96 -22.73 -11.87
C LYS A 109 39.68 -22.39 -12.64
N GLU A 110 39.32 -23.18 -13.65
CA GLU A 110 38.08 -22.98 -14.40
C GLU A 110 36.85 -23.17 -13.52
N GLU A 111 36.84 -24.17 -12.65
CA GLU A 111 35.75 -24.42 -11.70
C GLU A 111 35.58 -23.27 -10.71
N ILE A 112 36.66 -22.78 -10.11
CA ILE A 112 36.61 -21.62 -9.22
C ILE A 112 36.05 -20.40 -9.96
N ASN A 113 36.47 -20.16 -11.22
CA ASN A 113 35.94 -19.06 -12.01
C ASN A 113 34.45 -19.21 -12.31
N ARG A 114 33.97 -20.44 -12.60
CA ARG A 114 32.53 -20.72 -12.75
C ARG A 114 31.77 -20.39 -11.47
N GLN A 115 32.26 -20.83 -10.31
CA GLN A 115 31.63 -20.54 -9.02
C GLN A 115 31.60 -19.04 -8.70
N ILE A 116 32.66 -18.30 -9.05
CA ILE A 116 32.70 -16.84 -8.90
C ILE A 116 31.63 -16.17 -9.76
N LEU A 117 31.45 -16.62 -11.01
CA LEU A 117 30.42 -16.08 -11.89
C LEU A 117 29.02 -16.40 -11.35
N GLN A 118 28.76 -17.66 -10.99
CA GLN A 118 27.48 -18.06 -10.39
C GLN A 118 27.15 -17.24 -9.14
N ALA A 119 28.10 -17.09 -8.22
CA ALA A 119 27.87 -16.31 -7.00
C ALA A 119 27.61 -14.82 -7.29
N ARG A 120 28.16 -14.25 -8.37
CA ARG A 120 27.87 -12.87 -8.78
C ARG A 120 26.45 -12.75 -9.32
N ASP A 121 26.03 -13.71 -10.14
CA ASP A 121 24.68 -13.76 -10.70
C ASP A 121 23.65 -13.92 -9.56
N ASP A 122 23.90 -14.84 -8.61
CA ASP A 122 23.05 -15.04 -7.43
C ASP A 122 22.93 -13.75 -6.59
N ILE A 123 24.03 -12.99 -6.42
CA ILE A 123 24.01 -11.69 -5.72
C ILE A 123 23.13 -10.69 -6.46
N GLU A 124 23.19 -10.65 -7.79
CA GLU A 124 22.38 -9.74 -8.60
C GLU A 124 20.89 -10.08 -8.49
N ASP A 125 20.55 -11.36 -8.54
CA ASP A 125 19.17 -11.81 -8.39
C ASP A 125 18.61 -11.56 -6.99
N LEU A 126 19.42 -11.80 -5.94
CA LEU A 126 19.02 -11.49 -4.57
C LEU A 126 18.81 -9.98 -4.36
N LYS A 127 19.61 -9.12 -4.99
CA LYS A 127 19.40 -7.66 -4.95
C LYS A 127 18.07 -7.26 -5.60
N ARG A 128 17.72 -7.89 -6.72
CA ARG A 128 16.45 -7.65 -7.41
C ARG A 128 15.27 -8.03 -6.52
N GLN A 129 15.28 -9.25 -5.97
CA GLN A 129 14.23 -9.74 -5.07
C GLN A 129 14.11 -8.89 -3.80
N PHE A 130 15.24 -8.39 -3.29
CA PHE A 130 15.25 -7.51 -2.13
C PHE A 130 14.53 -6.18 -2.42
N GLU A 131 14.78 -5.55 -3.58
CA GLU A 131 14.09 -4.31 -3.93
C GLU A 131 12.59 -4.54 -4.21
N GLU A 132 12.23 -5.66 -4.84
CA GLU A 132 10.83 -6.07 -5.02
C GLU A 132 10.12 -6.23 -3.66
N SER A 133 10.75 -6.92 -2.71
CA SER A 133 10.22 -7.11 -1.36
C SER A 133 10.06 -5.78 -0.60
N LYS A 134 10.95 -4.82 -0.84
CA LYS A 134 10.90 -3.48 -0.24
C LYS A 134 9.71 -2.68 -0.77
N ILE A 135 9.44 -2.76 -2.07
CA ILE A 135 8.25 -2.15 -2.69
C ILE A 135 6.97 -2.79 -2.13
N GLU A 136 6.92 -4.13 -2.05
CA GLU A 136 5.76 -4.83 -1.49
C GLU A 136 5.49 -4.39 -0.04
N ARG A 137 6.55 -4.22 0.76
CA ARG A 137 6.42 -3.73 2.13
C ARG A 137 5.85 -2.31 2.18
N GLN A 138 6.33 -1.41 1.33
CA GLN A 138 5.83 -0.03 1.24
C GLN A 138 4.34 -0.01 0.89
N HIS A 139 3.91 -0.79 -0.11
CA HIS A 139 2.50 -0.89 -0.46
C HIS A 139 1.64 -1.42 0.69
N LYS A 140 2.13 -2.39 1.47
CA LYS A 140 1.45 -2.89 2.68
C LYS A 140 1.33 -1.82 3.76
N GLU A 141 2.40 -1.07 4.01
CA GLU A 141 2.41 0.04 4.97
C GLU A 141 1.43 1.15 4.55
N GLU A 142 1.40 1.52 3.26
CA GLU A 142 0.46 2.50 2.69
C GLU A 142 -0.99 2.04 2.80
N CYS A 143 -1.27 0.78 2.46
CA CYS A 143 -2.60 0.19 2.61
C CYS A 143 -3.06 0.15 4.07
N GLU A 144 -2.15 -0.12 5.01
CA GLU A 144 -2.50 -0.08 6.44
C GLU A 144 -2.76 1.35 6.92
N ALA A 145 -2.00 2.34 6.45
CA ALA A 145 -2.26 3.75 6.75
C ALA A 145 -3.65 4.19 6.25
N ILE A 146 -4.01 3.84 5.01
CA ILE A 146 -5.33 4.11 4.45
C ILE A 146 -6.42 3.38 5.24
N ARG A 147 -6.20 2.12 5.62
CA ARG A 147 -7.15 1.34 6.45
C ARG A 147 -7.42 2.03 7.78
N LYS A 148 -6.39 2.54 8.45
CA LYS A 148 -6.53 3.28 9.72
C LYS A 148 -7.37 4.55 9.53
N LEU A 149 -7.15 5.29 8.44
CA LEU A 149 -7.93 6.48 8.14
C LEU A 149 -9.40 6.14 7.88
N ILE A 150 -9.68 5.08 7.10
CA ILE A 150 -11.05 4.62 6.83
C ILE A 150 -11.75 4.17 8.11
N ALA A 151 -11.04 3.49 9.01
CA ALA A 151 -11.61 2.99 10.26
C ALA A 151 -12.07 4.10 11.24
N VAL A 152 -11.62 5.35 11.05
CA VAL A 152 -12.13 6.50 11.82
C VAL A 152 -13.55 6.89 11.38
N HIS A 153 -13.94 6.54 10.15
CA HIS A 153 -15.27 6.82 9.64
C HIS A 153 -16.25 5.69 9.97
N PRO A 154 -17.53 6.03 10.20
CA PRO A 154 -18.55 5.03 10.49
C PRO A 154 -18.75 4.08 9.29
N PRO A 155 -19.27 2.87 9.52
CA PRO A 155 -19.63 1.95 8.45
C PRO A 155 -20.58 2.58 7.44
N ARG A 156 -20.37 2.27 6.16
CA ARG A 156 -21.19 2.80 5.07
C ARG A 156 -22.67 2.43 5.22
N SER A 157 -22.96 1.24 5.73
CA SER A 157 -24.34 0.78 5.97
C SER A 157 -25.07 1.67 6.97
N GLU A 158 -24.45 1.98 8.11
CA GLU A 158 -25.06 2.86 9.12
C GLU A 158 -25.31 4.26 8.57
N THR A 159 -24.35 4.80 7.81
CA THR A 159 -24.54 6.11 7.16
C THR A 159 -25.66 6.06 6.13
N GLN A 160 -25.80 4.94 5.41
CA GLN A 160 -26.87 4.73 4.43
C GLN A 160 -28.23 4.63 5.11
N ASP A 161 -28.33 3.93 6.23
CA ASP A 161 -29.59 3.79 6.99
C ASP A 161 -30.06 5.16 7.52
N ILE A 162 -29.13 5.96 8.07
CA ILE A 162 -29.41 7.32 8.53
C ILE A 162 -29.89 8.20 7.37
N ILE A 163 -29.24 8.11 6.20
CA ILE A 163 -29.68 8.85 5.00
C ILE A 163 -31.11 8.45 4.64
N THR A 164 -31.42 7.15 4.60
CA THR A 164 -32.76 6.68 4.22
C THR A 164 -33.85 7.09 5.22
N GLU A 165 -33.55 7.13 6.52
CA GLU A 165 -34.52 7.59 7.52
C GLU A 165 -34.73 9.11 7.42
N LEU A 166 -33.67 9.89 7.22
CA LEU A 166 -33.77 11.33 7.00
C LEU A 166 -34.57 11.67 5.73
N GLU A 167 -34.35 10.93 4.64
CA GLU A 167 -35.11 11.10 3.39
C GLU A 167 -36.61 10.83 3.61
N LYS A 168 -36.95 9.84 4.43
CA LYS A 168 -38.33 9.53 4.81
C LYS A 168 -38.93 10.61 5.70
N GLU A 169 -38.18 11.13 6.67
CA GLU A 169 -38.62 12.24 7.53
C GLU A 169 -38.91 13.50 6.71
N ILE A 170 -38.03 13.85 5.76
CA ILE A 170 -38.24 14.96 4.83
C ILE A 170 -39.53 14.76 4.04
N ALA A 171 -39.75 13.57 3.46
CA ALA A 171 -40.96 13.27 2.71
C ALA A 171 -42.23 13.38 3.58
N MET A 172 -42.17 12.99 4.85
CA MET A 172 -43.27 13.15 5.80
C MET A 172 -43.57 14.62 6.10
N LEU A 173 -42.54 15.42 6.41
CA LEU A 173 -42.67 16.85 6.70
C LEU A 173 -43.19 17.64 5.48
N GLU A 174 -42.75 17.28 4.28
CA GLU A 174 -43.25 17.88 3.04
C GLU A 174 -44.75 17.59 2.82
N ALA A 175 -45.19 16.35 3.13
CA ALA A 175 -46.60 15.97 3.06
C ALA A 175 -47.45 16.73 4.09
N GLU A 176 -46.97 16.83 5.34
CA GLU A 176 -47.63 17.59 6.41
C GLU A 176 -47.74 19.07 6.07
N ASN A 177 -46.64 19.69 5.63
CA ASN A 177 -46.63 21.09 5.21
C ASN A 177 -47.60 21.33 4.03
N THR A 178 -47.64 20.40 3.08
CA THR A 178 -48.60 20.45 1.96
C THR A 178 -50.05 20.35 2.45
N ALA A 179 -50.33 19.47 3.42
CA ALA A 179 -51.65 19.34 4.02
C ALA A 179 -52.05 20.61 4.80
N GLY A 180 -51.15 21.12 5.65
CA GLY A 180 -51.33 22.37 6.39
C GLY A 180 -51.58 23.57 5.47
N SER A 181 -50.80 23.69 4.40
CA SER A 181 -50.99 24.74 3.38
C SER A 181 -52.38 24.66 2.72
N ARG A 182 -52.85 23.46 2.36
CA ARG A 182 -54.21 23.26 1.83
C ARG A 182 -55.29 23.68 2.83
N THR A 183 -55.12 23.34 4.12
CA THR A 183 -56.06 23.73 5.18
C THR A 183 -56.10 25.24 5.36
N LEU A 184 -54.95 25.90 5.40
CA LEU A 184 -54.87 27.37 5.49
C LEU A 184 -55.58 28.04 4.30
N ASP A 185 -55.40 27.53 3.09
CA ASP A 185 -56.07 28.09 1.91
C ASP A 185 -57.59 27.88 1.94
N LEU A 186 -58.08 26.76 2.47
CA LEU A 186 -59.50 26.57 2.74
C LEU A 186 -60.03 27.58 3.75
N ARG A 187 -59.30 27.81 4.87
CA ARG A 187 -59.68 28.82 5.86
C ARG A 187 -59.68 30.23 5.27
N LYS A 188 -58.68 30.60 4.47
CA LYS A 188 -58.65 31.89 3.75
C LYS A 188 -59.90 32.06 2.88
N LYS A 189 -60.31 31.02 2.15
CA LYS A 189 -61.55 31.04 1.33
C LYS A 189 -62.81 31.18 2.19
N GLN A 190 -62.89 30.46 3.31
CA GLN A 190 -64.01 30.56 4.25
C GLN A 190 -64.13 31.96 4.88
N PHE A 191 -63.01 32.54 5.34
CA PHE A 191 -62.97 33.91 5.87
C PHE A 191 -63.34 34.96 4.82
N ALA A 192 -62.84 34.81 3.59
CA ALA A 192 -63.22 35.72 2.49
C ALA A 192 -64.73 35.68 2.21
N LEU A 193 -65.35 34.50 2.26
CA LEU A 193 -66.79 34.35 2.10
C LEU A 193 -67.56 35.00 3.27
N LEU A 194 -67.13 34.79 4.51
CA LEU A 194 -67.73 35.41 5.69
C LEU A 194 -67.68 36.94 5.60
N LEU A 195 -66.51 37.50 5.26
CA LEU A 195 -66.34 38.94 5.06
C LEU A 195 -67.27 39.46 3.96
N HIS A 196 -67.42 38.73 2.86
CA HIS A 196 -68.34 39.10 1.79
C HIS A 196 -69.80 39.15 2.28
N VAL A 197 -70.24 38.16 3.06
CA VAL A 197 -71.58 38.12 3.65
C VAL A 197 -71.80 39.27 4.63
N LEU A 198 -70.84 39.55 5.52
CA LEU A 198 -70.93 40.67 6.46
C LEU A 198 -71.02 42.02 5.73
N LEU A 199 -70.18 42.23 4.69
CA LEU A 199 -70.21 43.44 3.86
C LEU A 199 -71.56 43.61 3.16
N LEU A 200 -72.12 42.55 2.58
CA LEU A 200 -73.44 42.58 1.93
C LEU A 200 -74.57 42.87 2.93
N ASN A 201 -74.53 42.28 4.12
CA ASN A 201 -75.53 42.52 5.16
C ASN A 201 -75.46 43.96 5.68
N THR A 202 -74.27 44.52 5.86
CA THR A 202 -74.11 45.93 6.24
C THR A 202 -74.55 46.89 5.13
N ALA A 203 -74.35 46.52 3.86
CA ALA A 203 -74.88 47.28 2.73
C ALA A 203 -76.42 47.21 2.64
N ASN A 204 -77.04 46.10 3.07
CA ASN A 204 -78.50 45.95 3.14
C ASN A 204 -79.11 46.64 4.39
N GLN A 205 -78.33 46.83 5.46
CA GLN A 205 -78.76 47.53 6.67
C GLN A 205 -78.55 49.06 6.58
N ASP A 206 -77.75 49.53 5.62
CA ASP A 206 -77.52 50.95 5.30
C ASP A 206 -78.64 51.58 4.44
N HIS A 207 -79.91 51.27 4.75
CA HIS A 207 -81.01 52.20 4.44
C HIS A 207 -81.07 53.39 5.43
N CYS A 208 -80.13 53.50 6.38
CA CYS A 208 -79.99 54.68 7.22
C CYS A 208 -78.51 54.95 7.57
N GLY A 209 -77.96 56.08 7.10
CA GLY A 209 -76.78 56.70 7.71
C GLY A 209 -75.54 56.86 6.81
N HIS A 210 -75.35 58.07 6.28
CA HIS A 210 -74.21 58.50 5.46
C HIS A 210 -72.82 58.49 6.17
N LEU A 211 -72.72 57.96 7.40
CA LEU A 211 -71.50 57.95 8.21
C LEU A 211 -70.75 56.59 8.21
N ASN A 212 -71.41 55.49 7.83
CA ASN A 212 -70.77 54.16 7.78
C ASN A 212 -69.85 53.96 6.56
N LYS A 213 -70.09 54.69 5.46
CA LYS A 213 -69.30 54.55 4.22
C LYS A 213 -67.82 54.90 4.38
N ILE A 214 -67.48 55.86 5.24
CA ILE A 214 -66.08 56.25 5.46
C ILE A 214 -65.36 55.22 6.33
N ALA A 215 -66.03 54.71 7.37
CA ALA A 215 -65.47 53.67 8.24
C ALA A 215 -65.23 52.35 7.50
N TYR A 216 -66.17 51.91 6.65
CA TYR A 216 -66.02 50.71 5.84
C TYR A 216 -64.91 50.82 4.79
N CYS A 217 -64.70 52.00 4.22
CA CYS A 217 -63.64 52.24 3.23
C CYS A 217 -62.25 52.19 3.88
N VAL A 218 -62.11 52.70 5.11
CA VAL A 218 -60.85 52.65 5.87
C VAL A 218 -60.56 51.22 6.36
N ILE A 219 -61.55 50.52 6.93
CA ILE A 219 -61.38 49.16 7.43
C ILE A 219 -61.07 48.17 6.29
N SER A 220 -61.77 48.27 5.15
CA SER A 220 -61.50 47.43 3.98
C SER A 220 -60.09 47.68 3.42
N ARG A 221 -59.63 48.94 3.41
CA ARG A 221 -58.29 49.30 2.91
C ARG A 221 -57.17 48.86 3.85
N VAL A 222 -57.40 48.86 5.17
CA VAL A 222 -56.44 48.36 6.16
C VAL A 222 -56.38 46.83 6.18
N LEU A 223 -57.52 46.13 6.08
CA LEU A 223 -57.55 44.66 6.01
C LEU A 223 -56.95 44.12 4.70
N TYR A 224 -57.26 44.72 3.54
CA TYR A 224 -56.65 44.27 2.27
C TYR A 224 -55.14 44.53 2.22
N HIS A 225 -54.66 45.68 2.72
CA HIS A 225 -53.21 45.95 2.76
C HIS A 225 -52.49 45.13 3.84
N GLY A 226 -53.12 44.91 5.00
CA GLY A 226 -52.56 44.11 6.10
C GLY A 226 -52.43 42.63 5.73
N ILE A 227 -53.45 42.04 5.11
CA ILE A 227 -53.42 40.64 4.65
C ILE A 227 -52.41 40.47 3.50
N SER A 228 -52.27 41.45 2.60
CA SER A 228 -51.27 41.43 1.52
C SER A 228 -49.82 41.56 2.03
N TYR A 229 -49.59 42.20 3.18
CA TYR A 229 -48.26 42.30 3.78
C TYR A 229 -47.89 41.04 4.58
N CYS A 230 -48.84 40.41 5.27
CA CYS A 230 -48.57 39.20 6.06
C CYS A 230 -48.34 37.95 5.20
N VAL A 231 -48.95 37.85 4.01
CA VAL A 231 -48.73 36.71 3.08
C VAL A 231 -47.38 36.77 2.36
N ASN A 232 -46.75 37.96 2.25
CA ASN A 232 -45.44 38.12 1.63
C ASN A 232 -44.25 37.90 2.59
N VAL A 233 -44.49 37.51 3.84
CA VAL A 233 -43.45 37.15 4.83
C VAL A 233 -43.56 35.65 5.14
N ILE A 234 -43.49 34.81 4.10
CA ILE A 234 -43.03 33.43 4.24
C ILE A 234 -41.83 33.30 3.31
N PRO A 235 -40.60 33.53 3.82
CA PRO A 235 -39.41 33.40 3.00
C PRO A 235 -39.18 31.90 2.70
N LYS A 236 -39.24 31.55 1.42
CA LYS A 236 -38.37 30.50 0.89
C LYS A 236 -36.96 31.08 0.86
N GLU A 237 -36.02 30.37 1.52
CA GLU A 237 -34.56 30.48 1.43
C GLU A 237 -33.86 31.69 2.09
N GLU A 238 -33.05 31.35 3.11
CA GLU A 238 -31.79 31.91 3.65
C GLU A 238 -31.50 33.44 3.82
N PRO A 239 -30.71 33.83 4.86
CA PRO A 239 -30.85 35.13 5.50
C PRO A 239 -29.88 36.20 4.98
N LYS A 240 -30.39 37.42 4.76
CA LYS A 240 -29.61 38.66 4.92
C LYS A 240 -30.43 39.71 5.66
N VAL A 241 -30.15 39.83 6.96
CA VAL A 241 -30.73 40.81 7.88
C VAL A 241 -30.29 42.23 7.48
N LYS A 242 -31.26 43.11 7.21
CA LYS A 242 -31.12 44.56 7.38
C LYS A 242 -32.44 45.13 7.92
N VAL A 243 -32.39 45.55 9.18
CA VAL A 243 -33.48 46.19 9.91
C VAL A 243 -33.43 47.70 9.67
N TYR A 244 -34.55 48.32 9.30
CA TYR A 244 -34.76 49.77 9.39
C TYR A 244 -36.06 50.05 10.17
N PRO A 245 -36.03 50.84 11.25
CA PRO A 245 -37.19 51.11 12.09
C PRO A 245 -37.78 52.49 11.77
N SER A 246 -38.95 52.57 11.15
CA SER A 246 -39.67 53.86 11.04
C SER A 246 -41.19 53.77 10.82
N THR A 247 -41.81 52.61 11.01
CA THR A 247 -43.27 52.44 10.83
C THR A 247 -43.99 51.75 11.99
N LEU A 248 -43.30 51.47 13.09
CA LEU A 248 -43.85 50.78 14.27
C LEU A 248 -44.64 51.69 15.22
N ASP A 249 -44.46 53.01 15.17
CA ASP A 249 -45.07 53.92 16.16
C ASP A 249 -46.54 54.30 15.86
N ASN A 250 -47.01 54.15 14.62
CA ASN A 250 -48.41 54.47 14.27
C ASN A 250 -49.39 53.31 14.51
N VAL A 251 -48.89 52.09 14.73
CA VAL A 251 -49.72 50.90 15.01
C VAL A 251 -50.00 50.77 16.52
N ARG A 252 -49.12 51.29 17.37
CA ARG A 252 -49.21 51.19 18.84
C ARG A 252 -50.43 51.89 19.46
N ASN A 253 -51.01 52.88 18.76
CA ASN A 253 -52.10 53.70 19.28
C ASN A 253 -53.51 53.23 18.87
N PHE A 254 -53.65 52.15 18.09
CA PHE A 254 -54.95 51.55 17.73
C PHE A 254 -55.13 50.11 18.26
N LEU A 255 -54.10 49.53 18.88
CA LEU A 255 -54.14 48.15 19.40
C LEU A 255 -55.06 47.89 20.61
N PRO A 256 -55.35 48.82 21.55
CA PRO A 256 -56.05 48.43 22.78
C PRO A 256 -57.50 47.98 22.59
N THR A 257 -58.19 48.43 21.53
CA THR A 257 -59.62 48.15 21.31
C THR A 257 -59.88 46.91 20.44
N LEU A 258 -58.90 46.46 19.66
CA LEU A 258 -58.95 45.18 18.94
C LEU A 258 -58.40 44.01 19.76
N HIS A 259 -57.57 44.27 20.78
CA HIS A 259 -56.90 43.21 21.53
C HIS A 259 -57.87 42.37 22.39
N LEU A 260 -58.94 42.96 22.91
CA LEU A 260 -59.88 42.26 23.80
C LEU A 260 -60.86 41.33 23.08
N GLY A 261 -61.22 41.61 21.81
CA GLY A 261 -62.07 40.72 21.01
C GLY A 261 -61.29 39.56 20.39
N VAL A 262 -60.07 39.82 19.92
CA VAL A 262 -59.21 38.80 19.30
C VAL A 262 -58.59 37.86 20.34
N LEU A 263 -58.34 38.32 21.57
CA LEU A 263 -57.86 37.43 22.64
C LEU A 263 -58.92 36.42 23.09
N ALA A 264 -60.21 36.79 23.10
CA ALA A 264 -61.29 35.85 23.43
C ALA A 264 -61.43 34.75 22.37
N ASP A 265 -61.37 35.11 21.09
CA ASP A 265 -61.43 34.14 19.98
C ASP A 265 -60.16 33.28 19.89
N VAL A 266 -58.98 33.85 20.23
CA VAL A 266 -57.72 33.08 20.28
C VAL A 266 -57.72 32.11 21.45
N ASP A 267 -58.21 32.50 22.64
CA ASP A 267 -58.31 31.59 23.78
C ASP A 267 -59.34 30.48 23.51
N GLU A 268 -60.47 30.76 22.85
CA GLU A 268 -61.46 29.75 22.46
C GLU A 268 -60.89 28.80 21.39
N LEU A 269 -60.13 29.31 20.42
CA LEU A 269 -59.46 28.50 19.40
C LEU A 269 -58.33 27.65 20.00
N GLN A 270 -57.58 28.20 20.96
CA GLN A 270 -56.50 27.51 21.65
C GLN A 270 -57.05 26.39 22.55
N ASN A 271 -58.15 26.63 23.25
CA ASN A 271 -58.87 25.59 23.99
C ASN A 271 -59.38 24.47 23.08
N THR A 272 -59.91 24.80 21.90
CA THR A 272 -60.39 23.81 20.93
C THR A 272 -59.23 22.95 20.38
N ILE A 273 -58.07 23.56 20.10
CA ILE A 273 -56.87 22.84 19.64
C ILE A 273 -56.30 21.94 20.74
N GLU A 274 -56.25 22.41 21.99
CA GLU A 274 -55.78 21.60 23.12
C GLU A 274 -56.72 20.43 23.42
N GLU A 275 -58.02 20.59 23.21
CA GLU A 275 -59.02 19.53 23.38
C GLU A 275 -58.94 18.48 22.24
N GLU A 276 -58.74 18.92 20.99
CA GLU A 276 -58.52 18.00 19.85
C GLU A 276 -57.20 17.20 20.01
N GLN A 277 -56.11 17.85 20.43
CA GLN A 277 -54.84 17.15 20.68
C GLN A 277 -54.95 16.15 21.84
N ARG A 278 -55.72 16.48 22.88
CA ARG A 278 -55.99 15.57 24.00
C ARG A 278 -56.83 14.37 23.55
N SER A 279 -57.85 14.60 22.74
CA SER A 279 -58.66 13.53 22.14
C SER A 279 -57.82 12.59 21.28
N LEU A 280 -56.91 13.13 20.44
CA LEU A 280 -56.04 12.34 19.58
C LEU A 280 -55.05 11.48 20.40
N MET A 281 -54.50 12.03 21.49
CA MET A 281 -53.64 11.26 22.41
C MET A 281 -54.41 10.15 23.14
N GLU A 282 -55.65 10.42 23.56
CA GLU A 282 -56.51 9.41 24.19
C GLU A 282 -56.81 8.28 23.20
N GLU A 283 -57.17 8.61 21.96
CA GLU A 283 -57.45 7.66 20.88
C GLU A 283 -56.22 6.79 20.55
N THR A 284 -55.05 7.41 20.41
CA THR A 284 -53.77 6.71 20.18
C THR A 284 -53.42 5.79 21.34
N ARG A 285 -53.69 6.22 22.59
CA ARG A 285 -53.49 5.40 23.78
C ARG A 285 -54.41 4.19 23.79
N THR A 286 -55.71 4.33 23.47
CA THR A 286 -56.63 3.20 23.33
C THR A 286 -56.21 2.24 22.22
N ALA A 287 -55.77 2.74 21.07
CA ALA A 287 -55.26 1.90 19.98
C ALA A 287 -54.01 1.09 20.40
N MET A 288 -53.12 1.67 21.21
CA MET A 288 -51.98 0.94 21.78
C MET A 288 -52.40 -0.14 22.79
N TYR A 289 -53.43 0.10 23.62
CA TYR A 289 -53.95 -0.91 24.53
C TYR A 289 -54.67 -2.05 23.79
N GLU A 290 -55.41 -1.75 22.72
CA GLU A 290 -56.04 -2.76 21.86
C GLU A 290 -54.99 -3.58 21.08
N HIS A 291 -53.92 -2.94 20.59
CA HIS A 291 -52.84 -3.65 19.92
C HIS A 291 -52.05 -4.55 20.87
N ARG A 292 -51.85 -4.13 22.13
CA ARG A 292 -51.21 -4.93 23.18
C ARG A 292 -52.08 -6.09 23.63
N ALA A 293 -53.40 -5.88 23.79
CA ALA A 293 -54.35 -6.94 24.12
C ALA A 293 -54.45 -8.00 23.00
N GLY A 294 -54.30 -7.60 21.73
CA GLY A 294 -54.24 -8.55 20.59
C GLY A 294 -52.94 -9.35 20.47
N MET A 295 -51.83 -8.93 21.12
CA MET A 295 -50.55 -9.65 21.10
C MET A 295 -50.40 -10.66 22.25
N GLU A 296 -51.13 -10.48 23.36
CA GLU A 296 -51.09 -11.42 24.50
C GLU A 296 -51.91 -12.71 24.26
N ASP A 297 -52.82 -12.73 23.26
CA ASP A 297 -53.53 -13.95 22.82
C ASP A 297 -52.77 -14.77 21.74
N ALA A 298 -51.62 -14.29 21.24
CA ALA A 298 -50.86 -14.93 20.17
C ALA A 298 -49.57 -15.65 20.61
N THR A 299 -49.26 -15.69 21.91
CA THR A 299 -48.08 -16.37 22.47
C THR A 299 -48.45 -17.42 23.52
N GLY A 300 -49.36 -18.32 23.15
CA GLY A 300 -49.61 -19.57 23.86
C GLY A 300 -48.92 -20.77 23.19
N GLY A 301 -47.71 -21.12 23.65
CA GLY A 301 -47.16 -22.48 23.58
C GLY A 301 -46.45 -22.91 22.30
N THR A 302 -45.17 -23.26 22.42
CA THR A 302 -44.75 -24.68 22.40
C THR A 302 -43.34 -24.84 22.92
N GLU A 303 -43.19 -25.85 23.77
CA GLU A 303 -42.00 -26.31 24.46
C GLU A 303 -40.90 -26.85 23.52
N ALA A 304 -39.67 -26.74 24.04
CA ALA A 304 -38.55 -27.67 23.95
C ALA A 304 -38.56 -28.79 22.89
N MET A 305 -37.48 -28.87 22.11
CA MET A 305 -36.72 -30.13 21.98
C MET A 305 -35.21 -29.85 21.81
N VAL A 306 -34.48 -30.19 22.87
CA VAL A 306 -33.08 -30.64 22.85
C VAL A 306 -33.10 -32.10 22.37
N LEU A 307 -32.21 -32.48 21.45
CA LEU A 307 -31.37 -33.70 21.49
C LEU A 307 -30.59 -33.90 20.17
N ASP A 308 -29.29 -34.15 20.36
CA ASP A 308 -28.19 -34.70 19.52
C ASP A 308 -28.06 -34.34 18.02
#